data_AF-A0A1Y1XAR9-F1
#
_entry.id   AF-A0A1Y1XAR9-F1
#
_cell.length_a   1.000
_cell.length_b   1.000
_cell.length_c   1.000
_cell.angle_alpha   90.00
_cell.angle_beta   90.00
_cell.angle_gamma   90.00
#
_symmetry.space_group_name_H-M   'P 1'
#
loop_
_entity.id
_entity.type
_entity.pdbx_description
1 polymer ?
#
loop_
_entity_poly.entity_id
_entity_poly.type
_entity_poly.pdbx_seq_one_letter_code
_entity_poly.pdbx_strand_id
1 'polypeptide(L)'
;MLTFQLILVLFFVWQINASSFLENTKRAKFFELSDNEVPVFRITLPENDIKQLKQELQVPSSSFEDVAEGLLNVAAGNGTDEEENKNKYKDGSLVIELAGEKKTFDKFTFSAGGSSARTYGRQGFNIKIRGNDDFYGRSQFRLRSDARDATFLRSKIACDMHNRLGLVSISANYAQLYVNDEYFGFYVLMDSPKLPWIKELFDDKDTKNLYKCKVGGNFLTEASCAERCENENEEVTDHSEWVEFLKALDNAKSAKDIEDIFEVDQFLYEAAYEFLTGAWDHLLHSGHNYSMYKQKNGKWVVIYYDFDGDMGQDIIGVEFGQVQPNPNKNYPTYTFKEWMMVPIHLLDILIFNDPTRFKNILKKFVTEVFNPATLYPHIDEIKEFIKPYIVKIRTPDENGKLPGVLNELNPVDYSLQEWDANSEFTTIFNHKVNGSAYGLKYWILAKYRNVCSTYQWDCDPIYMDENYDYPIDKDVEGEINIHAWDGIDFSGLFGPPTEGSQLAVGDPTKSEDSTKPTTNTSSKLNCIGEVAGYPCCSEGVNKVYEHDINGEWGYDFSKKQWCSLTPSKESVDDATCWSKDYGYPCCKSCFVFEETEEGKWGYEDNHWCGIQSFCN
;
A
#
# COMPACT_ATOMS: atom_id res chain seq x y z
N MET A 1 17.74 72.77 14.03
CA MET A 1 16.30 72.54 13.81
C MET A 1 16.17 71.21 13.07
N LEU A 2 15.57 70.21 13.74
CA LEU A 2 14.95 68.97 13.22
C LEU A 2 15.71 68.13 12.17
N THR A 3 16.30 67.00 12.58
CA THR A 3 15.73 65.63 12.45
C THR A 3 15.47 65.20 11.01
N PHE A 4 16.38 64.38 10.46
CA PHE A 4 16.06 63.39 9.44
C PHE A 4 16.37 62.01 10.02
N GLN A 5 15.30 61.24 10.22
CA GLN A 5 15.28 59.94 10.88
C GLN A 5 16.08 58.90 10.08
N LEU A 6 16.91 58.15 10.81
CA LEU A 6 17.34 56.81 10.43
C LEU A 6 16.11 55.95 10.14
N ILE A 7 15.96 55.47 8.90
CA ILE A 7 15.20 54.26 8.61
C ILE A 7 16.20 53.12 8.77
N LEU A 8 16.35 52.65 10.02
CA LEU A 8 17.03 51.41 10.34
C LEU A 8 15.96 50.33 10.23
N VAL A 9 15.89 49.65 9.08
CA VAL A 9 15.06 48.46 8.89
C VAL A 9 15.65 47.38 9.80
N LEU A 10 15.08 47.25 11.00
CA LEU A 10 15.24 46.11 11.86
C LEU A 10 14.62 44.90 11.15
N PHE A 11 15.44 44.13 10.45
CA PHE A 11 15.15 42.72 10.20
C PHE A 11 15.19 42.00 11.55
N PHE A 12 14.10 42.07 12.30
CA PHE A 12 13.79 41.03 13.28
C PHE A 12 13.48 39.78 12.48
N VAL A 13 14.51 39.00 12.19
CA VAL A 13 14.33 37.58 11.89
C VAL A 13 13.73 37.00 13.16
N TRP A 14 12.42 36.82 13.17
CA TRP A 14 11.78 35.86 14.04
C TRP A 14 12.39 34.51 13.66
N GLN A 15 13.45 34.12 14.36
CA GLN A 15 13.77 32.71 14.52
C GLN A 15 12.64 32.16 15.39
N ILE A 16 11.51 31.85 14.76
CA ILE A 16 10.67 30.79 15.28
C ILE A 16 11.63 29.60 15.31
N ASN A 17 12.05 29.18 16.51
CA ASN A 17 12.59 27.85 16.68
C ASN A 17 11.45 26.93 16.20
N ALA A 18 11.45 26.60 14.91
CA ALA A 18 10.58 25.59 14.39
C ALA A 18 10.99 24.33 15.15
N SER A 19 10.08 23.86 16.00
CA SER A 19 10.20 22.55 16.62
C SER A 19 10.55 21.55 15.54
N SER A 20 11.57 20.72 15.76
CA SER A 20 11.90 19.62 14.84
C SER A 20 10.64 18.83 14.51
N PHE A 21 10.50 18.33 13.27
CA PHE A 21 9.35 17.51 12.87
C PHE A 21 9.11 16.34 13.84
N LEU A 22 10.20 15.81 14.42
CA LEU A 22 10.23 14.69 15.34
C LEU A 22 10.43 15.11 16.81
N GLU A 23 10.19 16.38 17.14
CA GLU A 23 10.27 16.85 18.52
C GLU A 23 9.30 16.07 19.41
N ASN A 24 9.77 15.64 20.59
CA ASN A 24 9.00 14.87 21.58
C ASN A 24 8.55 13.47 21.11
N THR A 25 9.11 12.95 20.02
CA THR A 25 8.90 11.54 19.62
C THR A 25 9.74 10.60 20.48
N LYS A 26 9.20 9.44 20.86
CA LYS A 26 9.92 8.41 21.59
C LYS A 26 10.53 7.42 20.62
N ARG A 27 11.79 7.62 20.23
CA ARG A 27 12.55 6.71 19.35
C ARG A 27 13.74 6.14 20.09
N ALA A 28 14.38 5.11 19.56
CA ALA A 28 15.62 4.66 20.15
C ALA A 28 16.73 5.68 19.92
N LYS A 29 17.66 5.74 20.88
CA LYS A 29 18.82 6.65 20.85
C LYS A 29 19.60 6.56 19.54
N PHE A 30 19.69 5.36 18.94
CA PHE A 30 20.28 5.18 17.62
C PHE A 30 19.66 6.11 16.55
N PHE A 31 18.32 6.16 16.47
CA PHE A 31 17.61 6.98 15.47
C PHE A 31 17.70 8.47 15.78
N GLU A 32 17.62 8.86 17.05
CA GLU A 32 17.81 10.25 17.47
C GLU A 32 19.20 10.79 17.11
N LEU A 33 20.25 9.97 17.29
CA LEU A 33 21.61 10.35 16.93
C LEU A 33 21.82 10.39 15.41
N SER A 34 21.19 9.48 14.67
CA SER A 34 21.34 9.41 13.22
C SER A 34 20.54 10.47 12.45
N ASP A 35 19.65 11.22 13.10
CA ASP A 35 18.97 12.37 12.45
C ASP A 35 19.96 13.45 11.98
N ASN A 36 21.15 13.52 12.59
CA ASN A 36 22.16 14.53 12.26
C ASN A 36 23.43 13.94 11.63
N GLU A 37 23.54 12.62 11.53
CA GLU A 37 24.73 11.93 11.02
C GLU A 37 24.36 10.58 10.42
N VAL A 38 24.84 10.28 9.20
CA VAL A 38 24.63 8.98 8.59
C VAL A 38 25.61 7.96 9.17
N PRO A 39 25.16 6.94 9.93
CA PRO A 39 26.03 5.91 10.48
C PRO A 39 26.77 5.13 9.38
N VAL A 40 27.98 4.69 9.70
CA VAL A 40 28.80 3.84 8.82
C VAL A 40 28.92 2.44 9.41
N PHE A 41 28.47 1.46 8.64
CA PHE A 41 28.60 0.05 8.94
C PHE A 41 29.76 -0.51 8.11
N ARG A 42 30.72 -1.17 8.75
CA ARG A 42 31.82 -1.88 8.09
C ARG A 42 31.80 -3.34 8.50
N ILE A 43 31.73 -4.23 7.53
CA ILE A 43 31.77 -5.66 7.72
C ILE A 43 33.07 -6.20 7.13
N THR A 44 33.73 -7.09 7.85
CA THR A 44 34.82 -7.91 7.32
C THR A 44 34.33 -9.35 7.24
N LEU A 45 34.45 -9.97 6.07
CA LEU A 45 34.08 -11.36 5.79
C LEU A 45 35.27 -12.14 5.20
N PRO A 46 35.36 -13.46 5.44
CA PRO A 46 36.28 -14.34 4.72
C PRO A 46 36.13 -14.26 3.20
N GLU A 47 37.20 -14.56 2.45
CA GLU A 47 37.23 -14.45 0.98
C GLU A 47 36.17 -15.34 0.29
N ASN A 48 35.93 -16.55 0.82
CA ASN A 48 34.91 -17.44 0.27
C ASN A 48 33.49 -16.89 0.50
N ASP A 49 33.24 -16.30 1.66
CA ASP A 49 31.95 -15.74 2.04
C ASP A 49 31.60 -14.53 1.19
N ILE A 50 32.54 -13.61 0.96
CA ILE A 50 32.30 -12.46 0.07
C ILE A 50 32.07 -12.92 -1.38
N LYS A 51 32.78 -13.95 -1.85
CA LYS A 51 32.57 -14.51 -3.20
C LYS A 51 31.17 -15.11 -3.33
N GLN A 52 30.74 -15.88 -2.33
CA GLN A 52 29.41 -16.45 -2.29
C GLN A 52 28.34 -15.35 -2.25
N LEU A 53 28.51 -14.35 -1.38
CA LEU A 53 27.59 -13.21 -1.29
C LEU A 53 27.45 -12.52 -2.64
N LYS A 54 28.55 -12.19 -3.32
CA LYS A 54 28.47 -11.52 -4.63
C LYS A 54 27.72 -12.34 -5.67
N GLN A 55 27.83 -13.67 -5.65
CA GLN A 55 27.05 -14.55 -6.53
C GLN A 55 25.55 -14.50 -6.21
N GLU A 56 25.18 -14.49 -4.92
CA GLU A 56 23.79 -14.41 -4.47
C GLU A 56 23.09 -13.09 -4.81
N LEU A 57 23.85 -12.02 -4.99
CA LEU A 57 23.34 -10.70 -5.35
C LEU A 57 23.02 -10.57 -6.85
N GLN A 58 23.34 -11.58 -7.67
CA GLN A 58 23.05 -11.60 -9.09
C GLN A 58 21.68 -12.22 -9.34
N VAL A 59 20.64 -11.40 -9.52
CA VAL A 59 19.28 -11.85 -9.80
C VAL A 59 18.79 -11.16 -11.08
N PRO A 60 18.28 -11.89 -12.08
CA PRO A 60 17.72 -11.28 -13.29
C PRO A 60 16.57 -10.30 -12.98
N SER A 61 16.34 -9.34 -13.87
CA SER A 61 15.16 -8.47 -13.82
C SER A 61 13.86 -9.29 -13.97
N SER A 62 12.78 -8.81 -13.39
CA SER A 62 11.42 -9.35 -13.52
C SER A 62 10.47 -8.27 -14.05
N SER A 63 9.61 -8.59 -15.02
CA SER A 63 8.53 -7.71 -15.48
C SER A 63 7.29 -7.81 -14.58
N PHE A 64 6.29 -6.94 -14.80
CA PHE A 64 4.99 -7.05 -14.12
C PHE A 64 4.27 -8.34 -14.52
N GLU A 65 4.39 -8.78 -15.78
CA GLU A 65 3.84 -10.06 -16.24
C GLU A 65 4.52 -11.25 -15.55
N ASP A 66 5.86 -11.22 -15.39
CA ASP A 66 6.59 -12.28 -14.68
C ASP A 66 6.10 -12.42 -13.22
N VAL A 67 5.86 -11.28 -12.56
CA VAL A 67 5.33 -11.23 -11.18
C VAL A 67 3.91 -11.79 -11.13
N ALA A 68 3.04 -11.37 -12.05
CA ALA A 68 1.67 -11.85 -12.12
C ALA A 68 1.60 -13.36 -12.40
N GLU A 69 2.38 -13.85 -13.37
CA GLU A 69 2.48 -15.27 -13.70
C GLU A 69 3.01 -16.08 -12.50
N GLY A 70 4.03 -15.59 -11.81
CA GLY A 70 4.56 -16.22 -10.59
C GLY A 70 3.48 -16.37 -9.51
N LEU A 71 2.74 -15.31 -9.24
CA LEU A 71 1.66 -15.32 -8.22
C LEU A 71 0.49 -16.22 -8.63
N LEU A 72 0.07 -16.18 -9.89
CA LEU A 72 -0.98 -17.06 -10.41
C LEU A 72 -0.57 -18.54 -10.35
N ASN A 73 0.70 -18.85 -10.62
CA ASN A 73 1.23 -20.20 -10.49
C ASN A 73 1.24 -20.69 -9.03
N VAL A 74 1.62 -19.83 -8.07
CA VAL A 74 1.53 -20.15 -6.63
C VAL A 74 0.07 -20.38 -6.23
N ALA A 75 -0.85 -19.50 -6.63
CA ALA A 75 -2.28 -19.64 -6.34
C ALA A 75 -2.87 -20.93 -6.95
N ALA A 76 -2.39 -21.35 -8.12
CA ALA A 76 -2.76 -22.60 -8.77
C ALA A 76 -2.10 -23.85 -8.16
N GLY A 77 -1.30 -23.72 -7.10
CA GLY A 77 -0.56 -24.81 -6.47
C GLY A 77 0.61 -25.36 -7.32
N ASN A 78 0.98 -24.65 -8.39
CA ASN A 78 2.03 -25.03 -9.34
C ASN A 78 3.37 -24.33 -9.04
N GLY A 79 3.37 -23.29 -8.20
CA GLY A 79 4.55 -22.57 -7.75
C GLY A 79 5.03 -23.03 -6.36
N THR A 80 6.31 -22.80 -6.07
CA THR A 80 6.84 -22.84 -4.70
C THR A 80 6.90 -21.41 -4.17
N ASP A 81 6.59 -21.20 -2.89
CA ASP A 81 6.83 -19.92 -2.21
C ASP A 81 8.26 -19.44 -2.49
N GLU A 82 8.45 -18.13 -2.67
CA GLU A 82 9.76 -17.54 -2.93
C GLU A 82 10.80 -18.09 -1.93
N GLU A 83 11.84 -18.76 -2.43
CA GLU A 83 12.94 -19.23 -1.56
C GLU A 83 13.65 -18.01 -0.98
N GLU A 84 13.33 -17.66 0.27
CA GLU A 84 14.15 -16.74 1.06
C GLU A 84 15.60 -17.23 1.01
N ASN A 85 16.51 -16.41 0.50
CA ASN A 85 17.93 -16.75 0.56
C ASN A 85 18.35 -16.84 2.04
N LYS A 86 18.60 -18.07 2.50
CA LYS A 86 18.87 -18.37 3.92
C LYS A 86 20.34 -18.20 4.29
N ASN A 87 21.20 -17.81 3.36
CA ASN A 87 22.64 -17.72 3.62
C ASN A 87 22.93 -16.59 4.61
N LYS A 88 23.55 -16.98 5.72
CA LYS A 88 23.84 -16.14 6.87
C LYS A 88 25.33 -16.19 7.14
N TYR A 89 26.00 -15.09 6.93
CA TYR A 89 27.42 -14.88 7.19
C TYR A 89 27.61 -14.50 8.65
N LYS A 90 28.46 -15.24 9.36
CA LYS A 90 28.65 -15.10 10.82
C LYS A 90 30.12 -14.95 11.23
N ASP A 91 31.03 -15.27 10.31
CA ASP A 91 32.47 -15.17 10.53
C ASP A 91 32.97 -13.79 10.13
N GLY A 92 33.93 -13.25 10.89
CA GLY A 92 34.53 -11.94 10.67
C GLY A 92 34.18 -10.92 11.75
N SER A 93 33.99 -9.66 11.37
CA SER A 93 33.69 -8.57 12.33
C SER A 93 32.74 -7.53 11.74
N LEU A 94 31.89 -6.98 12.61
CA LEU A 94 31.06 -5.81 12.32
C LEU A 94 31.58 -4.61 13.11
N VAL A 95 31.71 -3.46 12.46
CA VAL A 95 32.05 -2.17 13.09
C VAL A 95 30.96 -1.19 12.75
N ILE A 96 30.44 -0.48 13.76
CA ILE A 96 29.45 0.59 13.58
C ILE A 96 30.06 1.89 14.10
N GLU A 97 29.97 2.94 13.28
CA GLU A 97 30.42 4.30 13.58
C GLU A 97 29.23 5.26 13.52
N LEU A 98 28.98 5.99 14.61
CA LEU A 98 27.93 7.02 14.72
C LEU A 98 28.22 7.96 15.89
N ALA A 99 28.01 9.26 15.72
CA ALA A 99 28.12 10.26 16.79
C ALA A 99 29.51 10.26 17.47
N GLY A 100 30.56 10.01 16.69
CA GLY A 100 31.94 9.88 17.17
C GLY A 100 32.24 8.60 17.97
N GLU A 101 31.26 7.72 18.19
CA GLU A 101 31.48 6.39 18.76
C GLU A 101 31.77 5.38 17.66
N LYS A 102 32.74 4.51 17.93
CA LYS A 102 33.11 3.39 17.07
C LYS A 102 33.12 2.12 17.91
N LYS A 103 32.19 1.19 17.62
CA LYS A 103 32.08 -0.09 18.34
C LYS A 103 32.29 -1.26 17.39
N THR A 104 33.05 -2.26 17.85
CA THR A 104 33.34 -3.50 17.11
C THR A 104 32.60 -4.66 17.76
N PHE A 105 32.04 -5.53 16.93
CA PHE A 105 31.27 -6.70 17.32
C PHE A 105 31.82 -7.94 16.59
N ASP A 106 32.37 -8.88 17.36
CA ASP A 106 32.89 -10.15 16.84
C ASP A 106 31.81 -11.22 16.65
N LYS A 107 30.61 -10.99 17.22
CA LYS A 107 29.45 -11.87 17.08
C LYS A 107 28.33 -11.12 16.38
N PHE A 108 28.10 -11.43 15.13
CA PHE A 108 27.03 -10.83 14.33
C PHE A 108 26.43 -11.85 13.37
N THR A 109 25.41 -11.44 12.64
CA THR A 109 24.88 -12.14 11.48
C THR A 109 24.63 -11.12 10.40
N PHE A 110 25.09 -11.40 9.19
CA PHE A 110 24.87 -10.61 8.00
C PHE A 110 24.26 -11.49 6.91
N SER A 111 23.32 -10.95 6.14
CA SER A 111 22.73 -11.64 5.01
C SER A 111 22.21 -10.63 3.99
N ALA A 112 22.04 -11.08 2.74
CA ALA A 112 21.18 -10.38 1.80
C ALA A 112 19.76 -10.25 2.39
N GLY A 113 19.01 -9.25 1.94
CA GLY A 113 17.65 -8.97 2.37
C GLY A 113 16.75 -8.58 1.20
N GLY A 114 15.44 -8.62 1.46
CA GLY A 114 14.42 -8.39 0.44
C GLY A 114 14.06 -9.66 -0.34
N SER A 115 12.96 -9.58 -1.08
CA SER A 115 12.52 -10.63 -2.00
C SER A 115 12.52 -10.10 -3.44
N SER A 116 11.38 -9.60 -3.94
CA SER A 116 11.28 -8.94 -5.25
C SER A 116 12.29 -7.81 -5.46
N ALA A 117 12.62 -7.05 -4.40
CA ALA A 117 13.65 -6.00 -4.45
C ALA A 117 15.05 -6.51 -4.88
N ARG A 118 15.31 -7.83 -4.82
CA ARG A 118 16.57 -8.42 -5.27
C ARG A 118 16.75 -8.40 -6.79
N THR A 119 15.68 -8.22 -7.57
CA THR A 119 15.80 -8.13 -9.04
C THR A 119 16.36 -6.78 -9.50
N TYR A 120 16.47 -5.78 -8.63
CA TYR A 120 16.97 -4.44 -8.94
C TYR A 120 18.50 -4.33 -8.81
N GLY A 121 19.09 -3.25 -9.34
CA GLY A 121 20.54 -3.02 -9.28
C GLY A 121 21.07 -2.92 -7.84
N ARG A 122 20.29 -2.31 -6.94
CA ARG A 122 20.65 -2.12 -5.52
C ARG A 122 20.00 -3.18 -4.64
N GLN A 123 20.82 -3.84 -3.84
CA GLN A 123 20.41 -4.98 -3.00
C GLN A 123 20.30 -4.58 -1.54
N GLY A 124 19.27 -5.06 -0.83
CA GLY A 124 19.10 -4.86 0.61
C GLY A 124 19.89 -5.86 1.46
N PHE A 125 20.08 -5.54 2.74
CA PHE A 125 20.82 -6.37 3.69
C PHE A 125 20.18 -6.39 5.08
N ASN A 126 20.40 -7.48 5.81
CA ASN A 126 20.05 -7.60 7.23
C ASN A 126 21.31 -7.76 8.07
N ILE A 127 21.43 -6.96 9.14
CA ILE A 127 22.53 -7.03 10.10
C ILE A 127 21.95 -7.27 11.48
N LYS A 128 22.48 -8.25 12.22
CA LYS A 128 22.08 -8.54 13.60
C LYS A 128 23.31 -8.68 14.50
N ILE A 129 23.42 -7.83 15.51
CA ILE A 129 24.37 -7.97 16.61
C ILE A 129 23.94 -9.18 17.45
N ARG A 130 24.91 -10.01 17.85
CA ARG A 130 24.69 -11.23 18.64
C ARG A 130 25.42 -11.14 19.97
N GLY A 131 25.09 -12.06 20.88
CA GLY A 131 25.69 -12.12 22.21
C GLY A 131 25.03 -11.20 23.24
N ASN A 132 23.75 -10.84 23.04
CA ASN A 132 23.00 -9.90 23.88
C ASN A 132 23.64 -8.50 23.96
N ASP A 133 24.35 -8.10 22.91
CA ASP A 133 24.91 -6.77 22.76
C ASP A 133 24.06 -5.93 21.80
N ASP A 134 24.21 -4.62 21.88
CA ASP A 134 23.50 -3.64 21.06
C ASP A 134 24.39 -2.43 20.75
N PHE A 135 23.92 -1.59 19.82
CA PHE A 135 24.49 -0.28 19.57
C PHE A 135 23.38 0.78 19.73
N TYR A 136 23.49 1.58 20.78
CA TYR A 136 22.49 2.58 21.18
C TYR A 136 21.05 2.04 21.28
N GLY A 137 20.91 0.86 21.88
CA GLY A 137 19.61 0.24 22.13
C GLY A 137 18.99 -0.40 20.90
N ARG A 138 19.81 -0.77 19.90
CA ARG A 138 19.39 -1.57 18.74
C ARG A 138 20.38 -2.69 18.47
N SER A 139 19.85 -3.89 18.29
CA SER A 139 20.62 -5.10 17.99
C SER A 139 20.34 -5.66 16.59
N GLN A 140 19.37 -5.12 15.87
CA GLN A 140 19.00 -5.56 14.52
C GLN A 140 18.75 -4.36 13.63
N PHE A 141 19.27 -4.42 12.41
CA PHE A 141 19.24 -3.34 11.43
C PHE A 141 18.84 -3.93 10.07
N ARG A 142 17.82 -3.34 9.44
CA ARG A 142 17.41 -3.68 8.07
C ARG A 142 17.85 -2.55 7.15
N LEU A 143 18.83 -2.83 6.30
CA LEU A 143 19.31 -1.91 5.27
C LEU A 143 18.49 -2.17 4.01
N ARG A 144 17.51 -1.32 3.76
CA ARG A 144 16.67 -1.40 2.58
C ARG A 144 17.30 -0.63 1.44
N SER A 145 17.31 -1.26 0.25
CA SER A 145 17.75 -0.59 -0.97
C SER A 145 16.74 0.43 -1.47
N ASP A 146 15.46 0.26 -1.12
CA ASP A 146 14.31 1.04 -1.61
C ASP A 146 14.44 1.35 -3.12
N ALA A 147 14.86 0.34 -3.89
CA ALA A 147 15.24 0.51 -5.29
C ALA A 147 14.06 0.93 -6.20
N ARG A 148 12.83 0.71 -5.74
CA ARG A 148 11.61 1.22 -6.38
C ARG A 148 11.40 2.71 -6.12
N ASP A 149 11.75 3.20 -4.94
CA ASP A 149 11.57 4.62 -4.58
C ASP A 149 12.57 5.49 -5.34
N ALA A 150 12.05 6.32 -6.25
CA ALA A 150 12.86 7.26 -7.00
C ALA A 150 13.63 8.28 -6.13
N THR A 151 13.22 8.47 -4.86
CA THR A 151 13.66 9.58 -3.99
C THR A 151 14.53 9.15 -2.80
N PHE A 152 14.45 7.91 -2.31
CA PHE A 152 14.98 7.49 -0.99
C PHE A 152 14.34 8.25 0.20
N LEU A 153 13.22 8.95 -0.01
CA LEU A 153 12.58 9.79 1.01
C LEU A 153 11.30 9.15 1.55
N ARG A 154 10.59 8.34 0.76
CA ARG A 154 9.22 7.90 1.07
C ARG A 154 9.15 7.09 2.36
N SER A 155 10.03 6.09 2.51
CA SER A 155 10.13 5.30 3.72
C SER A 155 10.46 6.12 4.97
N LYS A 156 11.35 7.11 4.85
CA LYS A 156 11.72 7.98 5.98
C LYS A 156 10.53 8.84 6.40
N ILE A 157 9.87 9.49 5.44
CA ILE A 157 8.73 10.36 5.67
C ILE A 157 7.55 9.56 6.25
N ALA A 158 7.30 8.36 5.72
CA ALA A 158 6.29 7.44 6.25
C ALA A 158 6.52 7.17 7.75
N CYS A 159 7.69 6.66 8.14
CA CYS A 159 8.00 6.42 9.54
C CYS A 159 7.91 7.69 10.39
N ASP A 160 8.38 8.81 9.88
CA ASP A 160 8.36 10.08 10.61
C ASP A 160 6.94 10.58 10.87
N MET A 161 6.03 10.44 9.91
CA MET A 161 4.62 10.79 10.09
C MET A 161 3.97 9.96 11.20
N HIS A 162 4.21 8.63 11.22
CA HIS A 162 3.71 7.77 12.29
C HIS A 162 4.32 8.13 13.65
N ASN A 163 5.64 8.37 13.69
CA ASN A 163 6.33 8.73 14.93
C ASN A 163 5.84 10.09 15.46
N ARG A 164 5.61 11.09 14.59
CA ARG A 164 5.07 12.41 14.93
C ARG A 164 3.64 12.33 15.49
N LEU A 165 2.81 11.42 14.98
CA LEU A 165 1.47 11.16 15.50
C LEU A 165 1.47 10.42 16.86
N GLY A 166 2.63 9.93 17.31
CA GLY A 166 2.77 9.14 18.53
C GLY A 166 2.24 7.71 18.39
N LEU A 167 2.11 7.20 17.16
CA LEU A 167 1.66 5.84 16.88
C LEU A 167 2.72 4.82 17.30
N VAL A 168 2.26 3.61 17.68
CA VAL A 168 3.17 2.48 17.83
C VAL A 168 3.68 2.10 16.43
N SER A 169 4.92 2.48 16.14
CA SER A 169 5.46 2.43 14.78
C SER A 169 6.97 2.27 14.81
N ILE A 170 7.52 1.76 13.70
CA ILE A 170 8.95 1.66 13.49
C ILE A 170 9.56 3.03 13.15
N SER A 171 10.88 3.14 13.23
CA SER A 171 11.64 4.30 12.79
C SER A 171 12.51 3.97 11.59
N ALA A 172 12.82 4.99 10.79
CA ALA A 172 13.77 4.90 9.70
C ALA A 172 14.80 6.04 9.78
N ASN A 173 15.97 5.80 9.22
CA ASN A 173 17.00 6.78 8.91
C ASN A 173 17.86 6.22 7.76
N TYR A 174 19.12 6.61 7.65
CA TYR A 174 20.00 6.18 6.58
C TYR A 174 21.24 5.48 7.12
N ALA A 175 21.96 4.75 6.26
CA ALA A 175 23.24 4.16 6.61
C ALA A 175 24.13 3.98 5.37
N GLN A 176 25.45 4.04 5.58
CA GLN A 176 26.43 3.58 4.60
C GLN A 176 26.92 2.18 4.97
N LEU A 177 27.10 1.31 3.99
CA LEU A 177 27.67 -0.02 4.18
C LEU A 177 28.98 -0.18 3.41
N TYR A 178 29.98 -0.73 4.09
CA TYR A 178 31.21 -1.22 3.49
C TYR A 178 31.40 -2.70 3.85
N VAL A 179 31.80 -3.54 2.90
CA VAL A 179 32.14 -4.95 3.12
C VAL A 179 33.53 -5.21 2.56
N ASN A 180 34.47 -5.64 3.40
CA ASN A 180 35.90 -5.77 3.03
C ASN A 180 36.46 -4.49 2.38
N ASP A 181 36.16 -3.34 2.99
CA ASP A 181 36.51 -1.99 2.52
C ASP A 181 35.90 -1.56 1.17
N GLU A 182 35.15 -2.44 0.50
CA GLU A 182 34.36 -2.11 -0.69
C GLU A 182 33.07 -1.39 -0.27
N TYR A 183 32.75 -0.28 -0.94
CA TYR A 183 31.52 0.46 -0.69
C TYR A 183 30.31 -0.26 -1.31
N PHE A 184 29.46 -0.82 -0.46
CA PHE A 184 28.27 -1.56 -0.87
C PHE A 184 27.08 -0.64 -1.14
N GLY A 185 27.02 0.53 -0.50
CA GLY A 185 26.02 1.53 -0.86
C GLY A 185 25.58 2.44 0.28
N PHE A 186 24.54 3.21 -0.04
CA PHE A 186 23.76 4.05 0.85
C PHE A 186 22.34 3.49 0.90
N TYR A 187 21.78 3.37 2.09
CA TYR A 187 20.56 2.62 2.35
C TYR A 187 19.60 3.41 3.21
N VAL A 188 18.30 3.15 3.02
CA VAL A 188 17.31 3.45 4.06
C VAL A 188 17.47 2.39 5.14
N LEU A 189 17.89 2.80 6.32
CA LEU A 189 17.95 1.97 7.51
C LEU A 189 16.60 2.01 8.21
N MET A 190 15.99 0.85 8.42
CA MET A 190 14.66 0.75 9.00
C MET A 190 14.64 -0.25 10.16
N ASP A 191 13.88 0.09 11.20
CA ASP A 191 13.52 -0.86 12.26
C ASP A 191 12.66 -2.01 11.70
N SER A 192 12.58 -3.11 12.45
CA SER A 192 11.67 -4.21 12.14
C SER A 192 10.98 -4.67 13.41
N PRO A 193 9.65 -4.87 13.41
CA PRO A 193 8.95 -5.43 14.57
C PRO A 193 9.39 -6.88 14.80
N LYS A 194 10.36 -7.06 15.70
CA LYS A 194 10.96 -8.34 16.10
C LYS A 194 11.06 -8.40 17.62
N LEU A 195 11.29 -9.58 18.19
CA LEU A 195 11.40 -9.75 19.65
C LEU A 195 12.38 -8.77 20.33
N PRO A 196 13.59 -8.50 19.78
CA PRO A 196 14.48 -7.49 20.38
C PRO A 196 13.89 -6.08 20.38
N TRP A 197 13.20 -5.70 19.31
CA TRP A 197 12.55 -4.38 19.20
C TRP A 197 11.41 -4.24 20.22
N ILE A 198 10.60 -5.29 20.39
CA ILE A 198 9.55 -5.32 21.42
C ILE A 198 10.15 -5.23 22.83
N LYS A 199 11.21 -5.98 23.11
CA LYS A 199 11.96 -5.88 24.37
C LYS A 199 12.44 -4.45 24.63
N GLU A 200 13.04 -3.81 23.63
CA GLU A 200 13.66 -2.49 23.79
C GLU A 200 12.62 -1.38 24.02
N LEU A 201 11.46 -1.43 23.34
CA LEU A 201 10.44 -0.37 23.43
C LEU A 201 9.39 -0.60 24.51
N PHE A 202 8.99 -1.85 24.74
CA PHE A 202 7.88 -2.23 25.63
C PHE A 202 8.34 -3.00 26.88
N ASP A 203 9.66 -3.27 27.01
CA ASP A 203 10.22 -4.11 28.08
C ASP A 203 9.58 -5.52 28.11
N ASP A 204 9.18 -6.03 26.94
CA ASP A 204 8.44 -7.29 26.81
C ASP A 204 9.28 -8.37 26.10
N LYS A 205 10.27 -8.90 26.83
CA LYS A 205 11.26 -9.85 26.29
C LYS A 205 10.71 -11.24 25.98
N ASP A 206 9.64 -11.66 26.66
CA ASP A 206 9.09 -13.01 26.62
C ASP A 206 7.75 -13.04 25.88
N THR A 207 7.50 -12.05 25.02
CA THR A 207 6.23 -11.93 24.30
C THR A 207 5.96 -13.20 23.50
N LYS A 208 4.72 -13.67 23.58
CA LYS A 208 4.20 -14.79 22.79
C LYS A 208 3.33 -14.32 21.63
N ASN A 209 3.06 -13.02 21.55
CA ASN A 209 2.01 -12.46 20.72
C ASN A 209 2.57 -11.35 19.84
N LEU A 210 3.55 -11.70 19.01
CA LEU A 210 4.06 -10.88 17.92
C LEU A 210 3.94 -11.68 16.62
N TYR A 211 2.98 -11.30 15.78
CA TYR A 211 2.71 -11.95 14.51
C TYR A 211 3.14 -11.04 13.36
N LYS A 212 3.66 -11.64 12.30
CA LYS A 212 4.05 -10.94 11.08
C LYS A 212 3.26 -11.49 9.90
N CYS A 213 2.56 -10.61 9.22
CA CYS A 213 1.78 -10.90 8.03
C CYS A 213 2.57 -10.43 6.80
N LYS A 214 3.42 -11.33 6.28
CA LYS A 214 4.44 -11.05 5.25
C LYS A 214 4.06 -11.51 3.84
N VAL A 215 2.91 -12.17 3.70
CA VAL A 215 2.39 -12.64 2.40
C VAL A 215 1.14 -11.82 2.12
N GLY A 216 0.89 -11.45 0.86
CA GLY A 216 -0.34 -10.75 0.50
C GLY A 216 -1.61 -11.55 0.84
N GLY A 217 -2.72 -10.86 1.01
CA GLY A 217 -4.06 -11.42 1.25
C GLY A 217 -4.44 -11.62 2.73
N ASN A 218 -3.68 -11.06 3.68
CA ASN A 218 -3.97 -11.10 5.11
C ASN A 218 -4.77 -9.85 5.53
N PHE A 219 -6.09 -9.98 5.70
CA PHE A 219 -7.01 -8.86 5.96
C PHE A 219 -7.54 -8.81 7.40
N LEU A 220 -6.75 -9.26 8.38
CA LEU A 220 -7.14 -9.37 9.79
C LEU A 220 -8.42 -10.16 10.08
N THR A 221 -8.69 -11.20 9.29
CA THR A 221 -9.78 -12.17 9.54
C THR A 221 -9.23 -13.52 9.96
N GLU A 222 -10.04 -14.36 10.62
CA GLU A 222 -9.62 -15.74 10.94
C GLU A 222 -9.21 -16.48 9.66
N ALA A 223 -10.06 -16.41 8.64
CA ALA A 223 -9.88 -17.13 7.39
C ALA A 223 -8.58 -16.74 6.65
N SER A 224 -8.19 -15.48 6.69
CA SER A 224 -6.98 -15.01 6.00
C SER A 224 -5.73 -15.17 6.85
N CYS A 225 -5.80 -14.90 8.17
CA CYS A 225 -4.62 -14.66 8.98
C CYS A 225 -4.26 -15.76 9.99
N ALA A 226 -5.18 -16.68 10.31
CA ALA A 226 -4.97 -17.68 11.37
C ALA A 226 -3.72 -18.54 11.12
N GLU A 227 -3.53 -18.98 9.87
CA GLU A 227 -2.43 -19.88 9.47
C GLU A 227 -1.34 -19.19 8.63
N ARG A 228 -1.61 -17.98 8.09
CA ARG A 228 -0.71 -17.29 7.14
C ARG A 228 0.14 -16.20 7.78
N CYS A 229 -0.28 -15.67 8.93
CA CYS A 229 0.56 -14.76 9.72
C CYS A 229 1.42 -15.57 10.70
N GLU A 230 2.73 -15.39 10.62
CA GLU A 230 3.70 -16.20 11.38
C GLU A 230 4.05 -15.52 12.71
N ASN A 231 4.16 -16.31 13.78
CA ASN A 231 4.67 -15.79 15.05
C ASN A 231 6.18 -15.57 14.97
N GLU A 232 6.65 -14.39 15.35
CA GLU A 232 8.07 -14.03 15.40
C GLU A 232 8.84 -14.76 16.50
N ASN A 233 8.12 -15.35 17.46
CA ASN A 233 8.67 -16.27 18.43
C ASN A 233 8.45 -17.72 17.97
N GLU A 234 9.47 -18.28 17.32
CA GLU A 234 9.47 -19.66 16.82
C GLU A 234 9.26 -20.73 17.92
N GLU A 235 9.40 -20.38 19.21
CA GLU A 235 9.11 -21.28 20.34
C GLU A 235 7.61 -21.36 20.67
N VAL A 236 6.79 -20.46 20.14
CA VAL A 236 5.34 -20.45 20.34
C VAL A 236 4.68 -21.37 19.33
N THR A 237 4.08 -22.45 19.82
CA THR A 237 3.33 -23.41 19.00
C THR A 237 1.82 -23.35 19.22
N ASP A 238 1.38 -22.60 20.23
CA ASP A 238 -0.03 -22.40 20.55
C ASP A 238 -0.47 -21.03 20.06
N HIS A 239 -1.36 -21.03 19.06
CA HIS A 239 -1.89 -19.83 18.41
C HIS A 239 -3.36 -19.58 18.77
N SER A 240 -3.91 -20.29 19.78
CA SER A 240 -5.31 -20.16 20.17
C SER A 240 -5.72 -18.72 20.48
N GLU A 241 -4.89 -17.97 21.21
CA GLU A 241 -5.15 -16.56 21.54
C GLU A 241 -5.20 -15.65 20.30
N TRP A 242 -4.36 -15.93 19.29
CA TRP A 242 -4.38 -15.22 18.01
C TRP A 242 -5.66 -15.50 17.23
N VAL A 243 -6.06 -16.77 17.16
CA VAL A 243 -7.30 -17.19 16.49
C VAL A 243 -8.53 -16.64 17.21
N GLU A 244 -8.55 -16.63 18.55
CA GLU A 244 -9.62 -16.04 19.35
C GLU A 244 -9.74 -14.53 19.12
N PHE A 245 -8.62 -13.82 19.01
CA PHE A 245 -8.61 -12.41 18.65
C PHE A 245 -9.21 -12.17 17.27
N LEU A 246 -8.78 -12.91 16.24
CA LEU A 246 -9.32 -12.78 14.88
C LEU A 246 -10.82 -13.08 14.84
N LYS A 247 -11.29 -14.12 15.53
CA LYS A 247 -12.72 -14.42 15.69
C LYS A 247 -13.49 -13.28 16.34
N ALA A 248 -12.89 -12.62 17.33
CA ALA A 248 -13.54 -11.48 17.97
C ALA A 248 -13.71 -10.31 16.98
N LEU A 249 -12.71 -10.06 16.11
CA LEU A 249 -12.81 -9.06 15.04
C LEU A 249 -13.90 -9.42 14.03
N ASP A 250 -13.92 -10.66 13.53
CA ASP A 250 -14.91 -11.14 12.54
C ASP A 250 -16.35 -11.06 13.09
N ASN A 251 -16.54 -11.32 14.39
CA ASN A 251 -17.86 -11.33 15.01
C ASN A 251 -18.32 -9.96 15.52
N ALA A 252 -17.42 -8.99 15.66
CA ALA A 252 -17.72 -7.66 16.16
C ALA A 252 -18.83 -6.98 15.36
N LYS A 253 -19.71 -6.23 16.02
CA LYS A 253 -20.79 -5.45 15.37
C LYS A 253 -20.55 -3.95 15.49
N SER A 254 -19.64 -3.54 16.37
CA SER A 254 -19.27 -2.16 16.61
C SER A 254 -17.86 -2.08 17.21
N ALA A 255 -17.28 -0.88 17.21
CA ALA A 255 -16.00 -0.62 17.90
C ALA A 255 -16.02 -1.07 19.37
N LYS A 256 -17.15 -0.88 20.07
CA LYS A 256 -17.31 -1.23 21.48
C LYS A 256 -17.05 -2.72 21.77
N ASP A 257 -17.30 -3.60 20.81
CA ASP A 257 -17.12 -5.04 20.99
C ASP A 257 -15.64 -5.45 21.04
N ILE A 258 -14.74 -4.59 20.51
CA ILE A 258 -13.31 -4.90 20.34
C ILE A 258 -12.37 -3.88 20.98
N GLU A 259 -12.85 -2.71 21.40
CA GLU A 259 -12.03 -1.63 21.98
C GLU A 259 -11.22 -2.03 23.22
N ASP A 260 -11.68 -3.03 23.98
CA ASP A 260 -10.97 -3.53 25.15
C ASP A 260 -9.79 -4.47 24.79
N ILE A 261 -9.77 -4.99 23.55
CA ILE A 261 -8.77 -5.95 23.06
C ILE A 261 -8.00 -5.48 21.83
N PHE A 262 -8.39 -4.37 21.20
CA PHE A 262 -7.79 -3.86 19.96
C PHE A 262 -7.61 -2.34 20.04
N GLU A 263 -6.45 -1.85 19.60
CA GLU A 263 -6.17 -0.42 19.47
C GLU A 263 -6.89 0.16 18.24
N VAL A 264 -8.20 0.38 18.37
CA VAL A 264 -9.06 0.91 17.30
C VAL A 264 -8.54 2.23 16.74
N ASP A 265 -8.04 3.14 17.59
CA ASP A 265 -7.50 4.42 17.10
C ASP A 265 -6.26 4.23 16.22
N GLN A 266 -5.34 3.32 16.58
CA GLN A 266 -4.18 3.00 15.75
C GLN A 266 -4.66 2.54 14.37
N PHE A 267 -5.57 1.56 14.31
CA PHE A 267 -6.14 1.07 13.05
C PHE A 267 -6.75 2.19 12.20
N LEU A 268 -7.48 3.12 12.82
CA LEU A 268 -8.07 4.25 12.11
C LEU A 268 -7.03 5.26 11.59
N TYR A 269 -5.91 5.43 12.30
CA TYR A 269 -4.78 6.21 11.78
C TYR A 269 -4.09 5.51 10.62
N GLU A 270 -3.91 4.18 10.67
CA GLU A 270 -3.38 3.42 9.53
C GLU A 270 -4.31 3.52 8.32
N ALA A 271 -5.63 3.47 8.52
CA ALA A 271 -6.61 3.70 7.45
C ALA A 271 -6.51 5.10 6.85
N ALA A 272 -6.29 6.13 7.69
CA ALA A 272 -6.05 7.48 7.22
C ALA A 272 -4.70 7.58 6.49
N TYR A 273 -3.66 6.89 6.96
CA TYR A 273 -2.34 6.83 6.35
C TYR A 273 -2.42 6.26 4.94
N GLU A 274 -2.96 5.05 4.77
CA GLU A 274 -3.06 4.40 3.45
C GLU A 274 -3.82 5.29 2.46
N PHE A 275 -4.93 5.88 2.90
CA PHE A 275 -5.72 6.79 2.08
C PHE A 275 -4.95 8.04 1.66
N LEU A 276 -4.29 8.74 2.61
CA LEU A 276 -3.59 10.00 2.34
C LEU A 276 -2.30 9.80 1.53
N THR A 277 -1.58 8.72 1.81
CA THR A 277 -0.32 8.43 1.11
C THR A 277 -0.54 7.67 -0.18
N GLY A 278 -1.74 7.17 -0.45
CA GLY A 278 -1.97 6.32 -1.60
C GLY A 278 -1.22 5.00 -1.49
N ALA A 279 -1.10 4.49 -0.27
CA ALA A 279 -0.43 3.23 -0.01
C ALA A 279 -1.31 2.08 -0.52
N TRP A 280 -0.69 1.13 -1.23
CA TRP A 280 -1.39 0.03 -1.89
C TRP A 280 -0.88 -1.36 -1.48
N ASP A 281 0.28 -1.45 -0.82
CA ASP A 281 0.93 -2.71 -0.40
C ASP A 281 0.87 -2.92 1.13
N HIS A 282 -0.19 -2.42 1.80
CA HIS A 282 -0.42 -2.61 3.24
C HIS A 282 -1.72 -3.38 3.51
N LEU A 283 -2.13 -3.45 4.78
CA LEU A 283 -3.27 -4.23 5.27
C LEU A 283 -4.58 -3.96 4.53
N LEU A 284 -4.96 -2.70 4.29
CA LEU A 284 -6.33 -2.40 3.82
C LEU A 284 -6.52 -2.57 2.31
N HIS A 285 -5.44 -2.76 1.57
CA HIS A 285 -5.49 -2.97 0.14
C HIS A 285 -4.98 -4.34 -0.28
N SER A 286 -3.70 -4.63 -0.05
CA SER A 286 -3.09 -5.92 -0.44
C SER A 286 -3.16 -6.98 0.66
N GLY A 287 -3.48 -6.60 1.90
CA GLY A 287 -3.41 -7.50 3.05
C GLY A 287 -1.95 -7.90 3.36
N HIS A 288 -1.03 -6.93 3.31
CA HIS A 288 0.41 -7.19 3.33
C HIS A 288 1.18 -6.21 4.23
N ASN A 289 2.48 -6.46 4.45
CA ASN A 289 3.44 -5.57 5.11
C ASN A 289 3.05 -4.99 6.49
N TYR A 290 2.40 -5.79 7.34
CA TYR A 290 2.14 -5.39 8.72
C TYR A 290 2.49 -6.48 9.74
N SER A 291 2.62 -6.06 10.99
CA SER A 291 2.77 -6.90 12.18
C SER A 291 1.65 -6.61 13.17
N MET A 292 1.30 -7.61 13.95
CA MET A 292 0.37 -7.51 15.08
C MET A 292 1.11 -7.82 16.37
N TYR A 293 0.95 -6.95 17.37
CA TYR A 293 1.54 -7.15 18.69
C TYR A 293 0.48 -7.00 19.77
N LYS A 294 0.42 -7.95 20.72
CA LYS A 294 -0.39 -7.77 21.94
C LYS A 294 0.42 -7.06 23.01
N GLN A 295 0.05 -5.81 23.28
CA GLN A 295 0.69 -4.98 24.28
C GLN A 295 0.38 -5.48 25.71
N LYS A 296 1.22 -5.06 26.68
CA LYS A 296 1.02 -5.35 28.12
C LYS A 296 -0.30 -4.83 28.69
N ASN A 297 -0.94 -3.85 28.05
CA ASN A 297 -2.27 -3.36 28.43
C ASN A 297 -3.40 -4.32 28.02
N GLY A 298 -3.09 -5.43 27.32
CA GLY A 298 -4.04 -6.42 26.86
C GLY A 298 -4.55 -6.21 25.44
N LYS A 299 -4.23 -5.08 24.79
CA LYS A 299 -4.71 -4.73 23.46
C LYS A 299 -3.73 -5.09 22.35
N TRP A 300 -4.27 -5.59 21.25
CA TRP A 300 -3.56 -5.81 20.00
C TRP A 300 -3.40 -4.49 19.23
N VAL A 301 -2.22 -4.28 18.67
CA VAL A 301 -1.88 -3.10 17.87
C VAL A 301 -1.28 -3.52 16.54
N VAL A 302 -1.68 -2.84 15.48
CA VAL A 302 -1.15 -3.00 14.13
C VAL A 302 0.09 -2.12 13.95
N ILE A 303 1.11 -2.64 13.26
CA ILE A 303 2.39 -1.95 13.03
C ILE A 303 2.81 -2.18 11.58
N TYR A 304 2.80 -1.11 10.77
CA TYR A 304 3.21 -1.19 9.37
C TYR A 304 4.73 -1.15 9.19
N TYR A 305 5.20 -1.69 8.07
CA TYR A 305 6.56 -1.61 7.55
C TYR A 305 6.53 -1.60 6.02
N ASP A 306 7.68 -1.40 5.36
CA ASP A 306 7.77 -1.47 3.88
C ASP A 306 6.95 -0.38 3.13
N PHE A 307 7.47 0.86 3.13
CA PHE A 307 6.73 2.04 2.66
C PHE A 307 7.28 2.61 1.33
N ASP A 308 8.05 1.82 0.57
CA ASP A 308 8.72 2.32 -0.64
C ASP A 308 7.75 2.61 -1.79
N GLY A 309 6.62 1.91 -1.85
CA GLY A 309 5.52 2.11 -2.80
C GLY A 309 4.50 3.19 -2.43
N ASP A 310 4.74 3.96 -1.36
CA ASP A 310 3.77 4.94 -0.88
C ASP A 310 3.96 6.30 -1.56
N MET A 311 3.06 7.26 -1.29
CA MET A 311 3.15 8.65 -1.76
C MET A 311 3.37 8.76 -3.28
N GLY A 312 2.56 8.04 -4.04
CA GLY A 312 2.50 8.11 -5.49
C GLY A 312 3.60 7.37 -6.25
N GLN A 313 4.40 6.52 -5.59
CA GLN A 313 5.32 5.58 -6.25
C GLN A 313 4.57 4.34 -6.71
N ASP A 314 4.72 3.95 -7.98
CA ASP A 314 4.12 2.75 -8.57
C ASP A 314 2.63 2.57 -8.23
N ILE A 315 1.91 3.69 -8.23
CA ILE A 315 0.54 3.83 -7.71
C ILE A 315 -0.47 2.88 -8.38
N ILE A 316 -0.16 2.42 -9.59
CA ILE A 316 -0.94 1.40 -10.32
C ILE A 316 -1.05 0.08 -9.55
N GLY A 317 -0.20 -0.16 -8.54
CA GLY A 317 -0.33 -1.28 -7.61
C GLY A 317 -1.66 -1.32 -6.85
N VAL A 318 -2.39 -0.19 -6.74
CA VAL A 318 -3.77 -0.17 -6.21
C VAL A 318 -4.77 -0.96 -7.09
N GLU A 319 -4.40 -1.32 -8.30
CA GLU A 319 -5.24 -2.11 -9.20
C GLU A 319 -4.83 -3.59 -9.22
N PHE A 320 -3.80 -3.96 -8.46
CA PHE A 320 -3.35 -5.34 -8.37
C PHE A 320 -4.48 -6.25 -7.85
N GLY A 321 -4.74 -7.34 -8.58
CA GLY A 321 -5.80 -8.29 -8.23
C GLY A 321 -7.22 -7.84 -8.55
N GLN A 322 -7.42 -6.66 -9.14
CA GLN A 322 -8.76 -6.12 -9.43
C GLN A 322 -9.29 -6.63 -10.78
N VAL A 323 -10.49 -7.19 -10.77
CA VAL A 323 -11.17 -7.66 -12.00
C VAL A 323 -11.79 -6.50 -12.79
N GLN A 324 -12.21 -5.43 -12.09
CA GLN A 324 -12.78 -4.23 -12.68
C GLN A 324 -12.18 -2.99 -11.99
N PRO A 325 -10.97 -2.58 -12.37
CA PRO A 325 -10.35 -1.41 -11.77
C PRO A 325 -11.16 -0.14 -12.08
N ASN A 326 -11.04 0.87 -11.22
CA ASN A 326 -11.75 2.13 -11.40
C ASN A 326 -11.32 2.76 -12.76
N PRO A 327 -12.28 3.14 -13.64
CA PRO A 327 -11.95 3.75 -14.93
C PRO A 327 -11.33 5.14 -14.78
N ASN A 328 -11.61 5.85 -13.68
CA ASN A 328 -10.90 7.07 -13.35
C ASN A 328 -9.48 6.71 -12.89
N LYS A 329 -8.45 7.03 -13.67
CA LYS A 329 -7.03 6.79 -13.30
C LYS A 329 -6.36 7.99 -12.61
N ASN A 330 -7.14 8.98 -12.18
CA ASN A 330 -6.62 10.12 -11.44
C ASN A 330 -6.55 9.80 -9.93
N TYR A 331 -5.59 8.96 -9.55
CA TYR A 331 -5.44 8.43 -8.19
C TYR A 331 -5.43 9.48 -7.06
N PRO A 332 -4.77 10.66 -7.20
CA PRO A 332 -4.82 11.68 -6.17
C PRO A 332 -6.24 12.19 -5.84
N THR A 333 -7.19 12.03 -6.77
CA THR A 333 -8.57 12.49 -6.61
C THR A 333 -9.51 11.47 -5.99
N TYR A 334 -9.05 10.23 -5.79
CA TYR A 334 -9.88 9.16 -5.24
C TYR A 334 -10.40 9.55 -3.86
N THR A 335 -11.71 9.39 -3.68
CA THR A 335 -12.37 9.42 -2.38
C THR A 335 -11.92 8.23 -1.52
N PHE A 336 -12.16 8.30 -0.21
CA PHE A 336 -11.82 7.20 0.69
C PHE A 336 -12.48 5.88 0.27
N LYS A 337 -13.73 5.93 -0.22
CA LYS A 337 -14.45 4.73 -0.66
C LYS A 337 -13.87 4.14 -1.96
N GLU A 338 -13.41 4.97 -2.88
CA GLU A 338 -12.74 4.49 -4.11
C GLU A 338 -11.37 3.89 -3.80
N TRP A 339 -10.67 4.41 -2.79
CA TRP A 339 -9.39 3.85 -2.34
C TRP A 339 -9.57 2.51 -1.63
N MET A 340 -10.53 2.44 -0.71
CA MET A 340 -10.81 1.24 0.09
C MET A 340 -11.77 0.30 -0.64
N MET A 341 -11.31 -0.24 -1.77
CA MET A 341 -12.11 -1.09 -2.67
C MET A 341 -12.25 -2.54 -2.21
N VAL A 342 -11.37 -3.01 -1.32
CA VAL A 342 -11.46 -4.36 -0.76
C VAL A 342 -12.51 -4.39 0.36
N PRO A 343 -13.50 -5.30 0.30
CA PRO A 343 -14.53 -5.39 1.33
C PRO A 343 -13.94 -5.98 2.62
N ILE A 344 -13.69 -5.12 3.61
CA ILE A 344 -13.17 -5.50 4.93
C ILE A 344 -14.19 -5.14 6.00
N HIS A 345 -14.68 -6.13 6.74
CA HIS A 345 -15.71 -5.96 7.80
C HIS A 345 -15.35 -4.88 8.84
N LEU A 346 -14.07 -4.75 9.19
CA LEU A 346 -13.60 -3.72 10.11
C LEU A 346 -13.82 -2.30 9.57
N LEU A 347 -13.72 -2.07 8.26
CA LEU A 347 -14.01 -0.76 7.66
C LEU A 347 -15.50 -0.42 7.80
N ASP A 348 -16.39 -1.41 7.68
CA ASP A 348 -17.82 -1.18 7.87
C ASP A 348 -18.13 -0.74 9.31
N ILE A 349 -17.70 -1.52 10.30
CA ILE A 349 -18.07 -1.27 11.70
C ILE A 349 -17.29 -0.12 12.35
N LEU A 350 -16.12 0.25 11.83
CA LEU A 350 -15.28 1.32 12.40
C LEU A 350 -15.33 2.63 11.60
N ILE A 351 -15.73 2.61 10.32
CA ILE A 351 -15.71 3.79 9.44
C ILE A 351 -17.03 4.01 8.70
N PHE A 352 -17.53 3.05 7.91
CA PHE A 352 -18.64 3.33 7.00
C PHE A 352 -19.99 3.46 7.73
N ASN A 353 -20.23 2.67 8.77
CA ASN A 353 -21.47 2.74 9.57
C ASN A 353 -21.54 4.02 10.42
N ASP A 354 -20.40 4.45 10.99
CA ASP A 354 -20.26 5.74 11.68
C ASP A 354 -18.88 6.36 11.40
N PRO A 355 -18.78 7.32 10.46
CA PRO A 355 -17.49 7.89 10.08
C PRO A 355 -17.00 8.97 11.05
N THR A 356 -17.70 9.26 12.14
CA THR A 356 -17.41 10.42 13.00
C THR A 356 -16.00 10.35 13.60
N ARG A 357 -15.63 9.21 14.18
CA ARG A 357 -14.30 9.01 14.78
C ARG A 357 -13.19 9.07 13.73
N PHE A 358 -13.39 8.38 12.61
CA PHE A 358 -12.44 8.38 11.50
C PHE A 358 -12.26 9.78 10.90
N LYS A 359 -13.33 10.54 10.65
CA LYS A 359 -13.25 11.92 10.15
C LYS A 359 -12.46 12.84 11.07
N ASN A 360 -12.60 12.68 12.39
CA ASN A 360 -11.82 13.44 13.36
C ASN A 360 -10.33 13.08 13.30
N ILE A 361 -10.00 11.79 13.19
CA ILE A 361 -8.63 11.29 13.01
C ILE A 361 -8.03 11.80 11.70
N LEU A 362 -8.76 11.66 10.58
CA LEU A 362 -8.32 12.14 9.27
C LEU A 362 -8.08 13.65 9.29
N LYS A 363 -8.99 14.43 9.89
CA LYS A 363 -8.80 15.88 10.04
C LYS A 363 -7.57 16.21 10.85
N LYS A 364 -7.34 15.50 11.96
CA LYS A 364 -6.16 15.69 12.80
C LYS A 364 -4.88 15.36 12.04
N PHE A 365 -4.83 14.22 11.34
CA PHE A 365 -3.68 13.83 10.52
C PHE A 365 -3.37 14.93 9.49
N VAL A 366 -4.36 15.35 8.69
CA VAL A 366 -4.19 16.40 7.68
C VAL A 366 -3.71 17.71 8.30
N THR A 367 -4.27 18.12 9.45
CA THR A 367 -3.94 19.41 10.09
C THR A 367 -2.55 19.41 10.72
N GLU A 368 -2.15 18.32 11.39
CA GLU A 368 -0.93 18.29 12.23
C GLU A 368 0.29 17.70 11.52
N VAL A 369 0.06 16.91 10.46
CA VAL A 369 1.09 16.09 9.81
C VAL A 369 1.01 16.16 8.28
N PHE A 370 -0.05 15.64 7.66
CA PHE A 370 -0.16 15.53 6.20
C PHE A 370 -0.66 16.84 5.55
N ASN A 371 0.14 17.89 5.66
CA ASN A 371 -0.07 19.14 4.94
C ASN A 371 1.24 19.72 4.40
N PRO A 372 1.20 20.45 3.27
CA PRO A 372 2.41 21.00 2.65
C PRO A 372 3.23 21.92 3.57
N ALA A 373 2.59 22.75 4.39
CA ALA A 373 3.28 23.66 5.32
C ALA A 373 4.14 22.91 6.35
N THR A 374 3.73 21.70 6.71
CA THR A 374 4.43 20.82 7.66
C THR A 374 5.40 19.88 6.95
N LEU A 375 4.99 19.23 5.85
CA LEU A 375 5.81 18.21 5.18
C LEU A 375 6.88 18.77 4.25
N TYR A 376 6.66 19.89 3.56
CA TYR A 376 7.66 20.40 2.62
C TYR A 376 8.97 20.80 3.29
N PRO A 377 8.97 21.56 4.41
CA PRO A 377 10.21 21.86 5.11
C PRO A 377 10.95 20.61 5.59
N HIS A 378 10.22 19.59 6.04
CA HIS A 378 10.79 18.31 6.48
C HIS A 378 11.39 17.52 5.32
N ILE A 379 10.70 17.48 4.17
CA ILE A 379 11.21 16.89 2.93
C ILE A 379 12.49 17.60 2.50
N ASP A 380 12.50 18.93 2.52
CA ASP A 380 13.66 19.74 2.13
C ASP A 380 14.87 19.51 3.05
N GLU A 381 14.63 19.41 4.35
CA GLU A 381 15.65 19.08 5.35
C GLU A 381 16.28 17.72 5.07
N ILE A 382 15.47 16.67 4.89
CA ILE A 382 15.98 15.32 4.61
C ILE A 382 16.68 15.29 3.25
N LYS A 383 16.08 15.88 2.21
CA LYS A 383 16.64 15.93 0.86
C LYS A 383 18.02 16.55 0.86
N GLU A 384 18.21 17.68 1.55
CA GLU A 384 19.51 18.33 1.67
C GLU A 384 20.50 17.48 2.48
N PHE A 385 20.05 16.87 3.58
CA PHE A 385 20.88 15.98 4.40
C PHE A 385 21.43 14.79 3.61
N ILE A 386 20.61 14.15 2.76
CA ILE A 386 21.03 12.96 2.01
C ILE A 386 21.69 13.26 0.67
N LYS A 387 21.56 14.49 0.15
CA LYS A 387 22.05 14.89 -1.18
C LYS A 387 23.50 14.48 -1.47
N PRO A 388 24.48 14.68 -0.55
CA PRO A 388 25.87 14.26 -0.83
C PRO A 388 26.00 12.75 -1.07
N TYR A 389 25.21 11.94 -0.37
CA TYR A 389 25.21 10.49 -0.51
C TYR A 389 24.49 10.05 -1.80
N ILE A 390 23.38 10.71 -2.15
CA ILE A 390 22.69 10.44 -3.41
C ILE A 390 23.57 10.79 -4.61
N VAL A 391 24.24 11.95 -4.59
CA VAL A 391 25.22 12.33 -5.62
C VAL A 391 26.30 11.26 -5.74
N LYS A 392 26.85 10.76 -4.63
CA LYS A 392 27.86 9.69 -4.64
C LYS A 392 27.35 8.41 -5.31
N ILE A 393 26.14 7.94 -4.96
CA ILE A 393 25.65 6.66 -5.50
C ILE A 393 25.09 6.76 -6.92
N ARG A 394 24.67 7.96 -7.36
CA ARG A 394 24.10 8.21 -8.71
C ARG A 394 25.10 8.84 -9.69
N THR A 395 26.35 9.05 -9.28
CA THR A 395 27.45 9.45 -10.17
C THR A 395 28.28 8.22 -10.53
N PRO A 396 28.42 7.88 -11.83
CA PRO A 396 29.27 6.77 -12.24
C PRO A 396 30.73 6.97 -11.82
N ASP A 397 31.39 5.88 -11.43
CA ASP A 397 32.83 5.86 -11.19
C ASP A 397 33.64 5.92 -12.51
N GLU A 398 34.96 5.81 -12.41
CA GLU A 398 35.87 5.83 -13.57
C GLU A 398 35.62 4.69 -14.58
N ASN A 399 34.93 3.62 -14.17
CA ASN A 399 34.55 2.49 -15.01
C ASN A 399 33.11 2.59 -15.51
N GLY A 400 32.40 3.69 -15.21
CA GLY A 400 31.00 3.89 -15.56
C GLY A 400 30.01 3.12 -14.69
N LYS A 401 30.45 2.54 -13.55
CA LYS A 401 29.58 1.82 -12.61
C LYS A 401 29.03 2.76 -11.56
N LEU A 402 27.74 2.63 -11.25
CA LEU A 402 27.12 3.37 -10.15
C LEU A 402 27.53 2.74 -8.79
N PRO A 403 28.12 3.51 -7.86
CA PRO A 403 28.52 2.97 -6.57
C PRO A 403 27.34 2.36 -5.80
N GLY A 404 27.53 1.12 -5.34
CA GLY A 404 26.51 0.34 -4.62
C GLY A 404 25.42 -0.31 -5.48
N VAL A 405 25.56 -0.27 -6.82
CA VAL A 405 24.85 -1.21 -7.69
C VAL A 405 25.61 -2.53 -7.69
N LEU A 406 25.02 -3.53 -7.04
CA LEU A 406 25.66 -4.82 -6.73
C LEU A 406 25.16 -5.96 -7.63
N ASN A 407 23.96 -5.82 -8.19
CA ASN A 407 23.40 -6.75 -9.15
C ASN A 407 23.76 -6.32 -10.57
N GLU A 408 24.65 -7.06 -11.21
CA GLU A 408 25.16 -6.77 -12.56
C GLU A 408 24.25 -7.35 -13.65
N LEU A 409 23.30 -8.24 -13.30
CA LEU A 409 22.29 -8.74 -14.23
C LEU A 409 21.18 -7.71 -14.50
N ASN A 410 20.97 -6.78 -13.58
CA ASN A 410 20.06 -5.65 -13.76
C ASN A 410 20.62 -4.37 -13.12
N PRO A 411 21.66 -3.75 -13.70
CA PRO A 411 22.40 -2.65 -13.07
C PRO A 411 21.72 -1.28 -13.22
N VAL A 412 20.40 -1.26 -13.45
CA VAL A 412 19.61 -0.05 -13.69
C VAL A 412 19.26 0.64 -12.38
N ASP A 413 19.15 1.97 -12.44
CA ASP A 413 18.78 2.83 -11.32
C ASP A 413 18.22 4.15 -11.86
N TYR A 414 17.55 4.91 -11.00
CA TYR A 414 17.12 6.27 -11.30
C TYR A 414 18.33 7.21 -11.36
N SER A 415 18.30 8.15 -12.30
CA SER A 415 19.30 9.20 -12.44
C SER A 415 19.25 10.21 -11.28
N LEU A 416 20.32 11.03 -11.17
CA LEU A 416 20.35 12.14 -10.21
C LEU A 416 19.31 13.23 -10.56
N GLN A 417 18.99 13.43 -11.84
CA GLN A 417 17.98 14.41 -12.25
C GLN A 417 16.56 13.93 -11.91
N GLU A 418 16.26 12.66 -12.18
CA GLU A 418 14.98 12.04 -11.77
C GLU A 418 14.81 12.09 -10.24
N TRP A 419 15.88 11.84 -9.47
CA TRP A 419 15.87 12.00 -8.01
C TRP A 419 15.40 13.40 -7.59
N ASP A 420 16.09 14.41 -8.11
CA ASP A 420 15.93 15.79 -7.68
C ASP A 420 14.54 16.29 -8.06
N ALA A 421 14.11 16.01 -9.29
CA ALA A 421 12.83 16.40 -9.84
C ALA A 421 11.64 15.65 -9.20
N ASN A 422 11.77 14.35 -8.94
CA ASN A 422 10.69 13.56 -8.32
C ASN A 422 10.54 13.80 -6.81
N SER A 423 11.62 14.18 -6.13
CA SER A 423 11.51 14.66 -4.74
C SER A 423 10.70 15.95 -4.64
N GLU A 424 10.59 16.70 -5.74
CA GLU A 424 9.74 17.89 -5.88
C GLU A 424 8.38 17.50 -6.50
N PHE A 425 8.00 18.14 -7.61
CA PHE A 425 6.66 18.05 -8.20
C PHE A 425 6.62 17.27 -9.51
N THR A 426 7.76 16.85 -10.04
CA THR A 426 7.83 16.23 -11.38
C THR A 426 7.41 14.76 -11.31
N THR A 427 6.35 14.43 -12.03
CA THR A 427 6.00 13.04 -12.33
C THR A 427 7.05 12.47 -13.28
N ILE A 428 7.53 11.27 -13.01
CA ILE A 428 8.55 10.60 -13.81
C ILE A 428 8.08 9.20 -14.22
N PHE A 429 8.66 8.70 -15.31
CA PHE A 429 8.58 7.29 -15.68
C PHE A 429 9.91 6.81 -16.23
N ASN A 430 10.45 5.77 -15.60
CA ASN A 430 11.71 5.16 -16.01
C ASN A 430 11.47 3.73 -16.48
N HIS A 431 11.46 3.52 -17.80
CA HIS A 431 11.28 2.20 -18.40
C HIS A 431 12.35 1.19 -18.02
N LYS A 432 13.58 1.64 -17.69
CA LYS A 432 14.67 0.71 -17.34
C LYS A 432 14.51 0.17 -15.94
N VAL A 433 14.11 1.03 -15.00
CA VAL A 433 13.77 0.63 -13.62
C VAL A 433 12.39 -0.01 -13.56
N ASN A 434 11.57 0.17 -14.60
CA ASN A 434 10.17 -0.26 -14.67
C ASN A 434 9.32 0.35 -13.54
N GLY A 435 9.55 1.64 -13.24
CA GLY A 435 8.83 2.35 -12.18
C GLY A 435 8.37 3.73 -12.62
N SER A 436 7.16 4.10 -12.20
CA SER A 436 6.56 5.41 -12.47
C SER A 436 6.10 6.04 -11.17
N ALA A 437 6.35 7.34 -11.00
CA ALA A 437 6.09 8.01 -9.73
C ALA A 437 5.58 9.43 -9.94
N TYR A 438 4.53 9.81 -9.23
CA TYR A 438 4.20 11.22 -9.05
C TYR A 438 5.34 11.91 -8.31
N GLY A 439 5.53 13.22 -8.56
CA GLY A 439 6.40 14.03 -7.71
C GLY A 439 5.92 13.93 -6.25
N LEU A 440 6.82 13.68 -5.31
CA LEU A 440 6.51 13.48 -3.90
C LEU A 440 5.73 14.67 -3.31
N LYS A 441 6.19 15.91 -3.56
CA LYS A 441 5.49 17.12 -3.12
C LYS A 441 4.20 17.34 -3.89
N TYR A 442 4.16 16.97 -5.17
CA TYR A 442 2.93 17.03 -5.97
C TYR A 442 1.85 16.10 -5.43
N TRP A 443 2.18 14.85 -5.09
CA TRP A 443 1.24 13.90 -4.49
C TRP A 443 0.61 14.48 -3.22
N ILE A 444 1.45 14.98 -2.31
CA ILE A 444 1.01 15.60 -1.05
C ILE A 444 0.08 16.78 -1.34
N LEU A 445 0.43 17.67 -2.27
CA LEU A 445 -0.40 18.82 -2.64
C LEU A 445 -1.76 18.40 -3.18
N ALA A 446 -1.76 17.52 -4.18
CA ALA A 446 -2.95 17.07 -4.86
C ALA A 446 -3.90 16.37 -3.90
N LYS A 447 -3.37 15.49 -3.04
CA LYS A 447 -4.18 14.78 -2.06
C LYS A 447 -4.67 15.70 -0.93
N TYR A 448 -3.83 16.61 -0.44
CA TYR A 448 -4.24 17.63 0.53
C TYR A 448 -5.42 18.47 0.01
N ARG A 449 -5.32 18.99 -1.23
CA ARG A 449 -6.39 19.74 -1.89
C ARG A 449 -7.67 18.92 -2.04
N ASN A 450 -7.54 17.67 -2.49
CA ASN A 450 -8.67 16.77 -2.68
C ASN A 450 -9.42 16.56 -1.36
N VAL A 451 -8.71 16.22 -0.28
CA VAL A 451 -9.31 15.95 1.03
C VAL A 451 -9.93 17.23 1.60
N CYS A 452 -9.20 18.35 1.59
CA CYS A 452 -9.73 19.63 2.07
C CYS A 452 -11.00 20.06 1.35
N SER A 453 -11.03 19.91 0.02
CA SER A 453 -12.21 20.22 -0.81
C SER A 453 -13.38 19.27 -0.54
N THR A 454 -13.10 17.96 -0.49
CA THR A 454 -14.11 16.92 -0.29
C THR A 454 -14.84 17.06 1.04
N TYR A 455 -14.10 17.38 2.11
CA TYR A 455 -14.67 17.52 3.44
C TYR A 455 -14.98 18.97 3.84
N GLN A 456 -14.78 19.93 2.93
CA GLN A 456 -15.02 21.37 3.15
C GLN A 456 -14.29 21.89 4.40
N TRP A 457 -13.02 21.50 4.57
CA TRP A 457 -12.20 21.95 5.69
C TRP A 457 -11.48 23.25 5.36
N ASP A 458 -11.32 24.09 6.39
CA ASP A 458 -10.50 25.30 6.32
C ASP A 458 -9.03 24.89 6.35
N CYS A 459 -8.41 24.89 5.16
CA CYS A 459 -7.04 24.46 4.90
C CYS A 459 -6.19 25.64 4.46
N ASP A 460 -4.86 25.48 4.47
CA ASP A 460 -3.93 26.57 4.20
C ASP A 460 -4.20 27.20 2.82
N PRO A 461 -4.60 28.49 2.76
CA PRO A 461 -5.00 29.13 1.51
C PRO A 461 -3.87 29.24 0.49
N ILE A 462 -2.59 29.22 0.92
CA ILE A 462 -1.45 29.22 0.00
C ILE A 462 -1.47 27.96 -0.85
N TYR A 463 -1.68 26.81 -0.20
CA TYR A 463 -1.66 25.52 -0.88
C TYR A 463 -3.02 25.17 -1.50
N MET A 464 -4.10 25.82 -1.09
CA MET A 464 -5.40 25.70 -1.75
C MET A 464 -5.55 26.58 -3.00
N ASP A 465 -4.64 27.54 -3.23
CA ASP A 465 -4.66 28.38 -4.44
C ASP A 465 -4.41 27.54 -5.70
N GLU A 466 -5.36 27.54 -6.63
CA GLU A 466 -5.24 26.87 -7.94
C GLU A 466 -4.08 27.44 -8.77
N ASN A 467 -3.61 28.65 -8.47
CA ASN A 467 -2.46 29.31 -9.09
C ASN A 467 -1.15 29.11 -8.34
N TYR A 468 -1.10 28.24 -7.32
CA TYR A 468 0.14 27.87 -6.65
C TYR A 468 1.14 27.34 -7.67
N ASP A 469 2.21 28.10 -7.88
CA ASP A 469 3.25 27.79 -8.86
C ASP A 469 4.25 26.77 -8.28
N TYR A 470 4.60 25.76 -9.08
CA TYR A 470 5.57 24.75 -8.71
C TYR A 470 6.40 24.31 -9.91
N PRO A 471 7.70 24.04 -9.71
CA PRO A 471 8.59 23.71 -10.81
C PRO A 471 8.34 22.30 -11.32
N ILE A 472 8.37 22.16 -12.65
CA ILE A 472 8.40 20.87 -13.34
C ILE A 472 9.66 20.81 -14.20
N ASP A 473 10.46 19.77 -13.99
CA ASP A 473 11.61 19.49 -14.84
C ASP A 473 11.14 18.73 -16.09
N LYS A 474 11.06 19.46 -17.22
CA LYS A 474 10.57 18.91 -18.49
C LYS A 474 11.52 17.92 -19.14
N ASP A 475 12.78 17.84 -18.71
CA ASP A 475 13.75 16.91 -19.30
C ASP A 475 13.54 15.47 -18.79
N VAL A 476 12.93 15.30 -17.61
CA VAL A 476 12.64 14.01 -16.98
C VAL A 476 11.14 13.80 -16.69
N GLU A 477 10.28 14.73 -17.09
CA GLU A 477 8.84 14.58 -16.97
C GLU A 477 8.34 13.36 -17.76
N GLY A 478 7.56 12.53 -17.08
CA GLY A 478 6.90 11.36 -17.64
C GLY A 478 5.46 11.23 -17.15
N GLU A 479 4.83 10.11 -17.50
CA GLU A 479 3.44 9.80 -17.15
C GLU A 479 3.38 8.57 -16.26
N ILE A 480 2.34 8.46 -15.42
CA ILE A 480 2.12 7.24 -14.64
C ILE A 480 1.81 6.08 -15.59
N ASN A 481 2.43 4.94 -15.36
CA ASN A 481 2.14 3.73 -16.11
C ASN A 481 0.81 3.12 -15.66
N ILE A 482 -0.29 3.61 -16.23
CA ILE A 482 -1.65 3.17 -15.91
C ILE A 482 -2.06 1.85 -16.56
N HIS A 483 -1.19 1.29 -17.41
CA HIS A 483 -1.46 0.09 -18.22
C HIS A 483 -0.67 -1.13 -17.76
N ALA A 484 -0.04 -1.07 -16.58
CA ALA A 484 0.84 -2.11 -16.07
C ALA A 484 0.15 -3.49 -15.90
N TRP A 485 -1.18 -3.50 -15.74
CA TRP A 485 -1.98 -4.70 -15.54
C TRP A 485 -2.94 -5.02 -16.70
N ASP A 486 -2.85 -4.30 -17.81
CA ASP A 486 -3.78 -4.47 -18.94
C ASP A 486 -3.67 -5.89 -19.53
N GLY A 487 -4.81 -6.58 -19.61
CA GLY A 487 -4.90 -7.93 -20.18
C GLY A 487 -4.49 -9.06 -19.23
N ILE A 488 -4.19 -8.76 -17.95
CA ILE A 488 -3.94 -9.79 -16.93
C ILE A 488 -5.27 -10.22 -16.30
N ASP A 489 -5.52 -11.53 -16.30
CA ASP A 489 -6.68 -12.12 -15.62
C ASP A 489 -6.31 -12.57 -14.21
N PHE A 490 -6.72 -11.79 -13.21
CA PHE A 490 -6.49 -12.10 -11.80
C PHE A 490 -7.51 -13.08 -11.19
N SER A 491 -8.50 -13.58 -11.95
CA SER A 491 -9.54 -14.48 -11.43
C SER A 491 -8.95 -15.74 -10.77
N GLY A 492 -7.79 -16.22 -11.26
CA GLY A 492 -7.06 -17.35 -10.70
C GLY A 492 -6.50 -17.14 -9.28
N LEU A 493 -6.32 -15.90 -8.81
CA LEU A 493 -5.84 -15.61 -7.44
C LEU A 493 -6.88 -15.92 -6.36
N PHE A 494 -8.17 -15.94 -6.72
CA PHE A 494 -9.27 -16.10 -5.78
C PHE A 494 -9.81 -17.54 -5.71
N GLY A 495 -9.24 -18.46 -6.50
CA GLY A 495 -9.64 -19.86 -6.59
C GLY A 495 -11.06 -20.07 -7.15
N PRO A 496 -11.46 -21.33 -7.47
CA PRO A 496 -12.87 -21.63 -7.70
C PRO A 496 -13.65 -21.45 -6.38
N PRO A 497 -14.92 -21.02 -6.42
CA PRO A 497 -15.72 -20.84 -5.21
C PRO A 497 -15.77 -22.15 -4.40
N THR A 498 -15.32 -22.11 -3.14
CA THR A 498 -15.49 -23.22 -2.22
C THR A 498 -16.96 -23.30 -1.80
N GLU A 499 -17.62 -24.43 -2.06
CA GLU A 499 -18.94 -24.75 -1.50
C GLU A 499 -18.88 -24.60 0.03
N GLY A 500 -19.60 -23.62 0.58
CA GLY A 500 -19.83 -23.50 2.02
C GLY A 500 -19.61 -22.13 2.65
N SER A 501 -19.03 -21.14 1.96
CA SER A 501 -18.97 -19.76 2.48
C SER A 501 -20.25 -18.99 2.14
N GLN A 502 -21.38 -19.40 2.71
CA GLN A 502 -22.51 -18.49 2.82
C GLN A 502 -22.15 -17.41 3.84
N LEU A 503 -21.75 -16.24 3.36
CA LEU A 503 -21.93 -15.00 4.12
C LEU A 503 -23.40 -14.93 4.48
N ALA A 504 -23.70 -15.01 5.78
CA ALA A 504 -25.05 -14.92 6.30
C ALA A 504 -25.62 -13.53 5.99
N VAL A 505 -26.29 -13.40 4.85
CA VAL A 505 -27.20 -12.30 4.59
C VAL A 505 -28.39 -12.53 5.51
N GLY A 506 -28.51 -11.68 6.53
CA GLY A 506 -29.63 -11.69 7.45
C GLY A 506 -30.96 -11.64 6.68
N ASP A 507 -31.77 -12.66 6.88
CA ASP A 507 -33.17 -12.73 6.46
C ASP A 507 -33.91 -11.50 7.02
N PRO A 508 -34.65 -10.70 6.23
CA PRO A 508 -35.36 -9.55 6.74
C PRO A 508 -36.57 -10.02 7.55
N THR A 509 -36.39 -10.10 8.86
CA THR A 509 -37.49 -10.38 9.79
C THR A 509 -38.56 -9.30 9.67
N LYS A 510 -39.78 -9.77 9.40
CA LYS A 510 -41.07 -9.06 9.42
C LYS A 510 -41.13 -7.98 10.51
N SER A 511 -41.40 -6.74 10.09
CA SER A 511 -42.02 -5.72 10.94
C SER A 511 -43.41 -5.40 10.40
N GLU A 512 -44.39 -5.45 11.29
CA GLU A 512 -45.80 -5.19 11.02
C GLU A 512 -46.09 -3.72 10.67
N ASP A 513 -46.95 -3.59 9.67
CA ASP A 513 -47.90 -2.54 9.30
C ASP A 513 -47.96 -1.21 10.09
N SER A 514 -47.79 -0.10 9.37
CA SER A 514 -48.70 1.05 9.50
C SER A 514 -48.92 1.77 8.16
N THR A 515 -50.01 1.40 7.49
CA THR A 515 -50.75 2.11 6.43
C THR A 515 -50.64 3.65 6.34
N LYS A 516 -50.30 4.19 5.14
CA LYS A 516 -51.25 4.90 4.23
C LYS A 516 -50.63 5.21 2.84
N PRO A 517 -51.44 5.37 1.79
CA PRO A 517 -51.06 5.07 0.41
C PRO A 517 -50.76 6.30 -0.45
N THR A 518 -49.89 6.13 -1.46
CA THR A 518 -49.91 6.99 -2.66
C THR A 518 -49.42 6.23 -3.89
N THR A 519 -50.39 5.77 -4.68
CA THR A 519 -50.40 5.67 -6.16
C THR A 519 -49.14 5.17 -6.90
N ASN A 520 -49.15 3.88 -7.21
CA ASN A 520 -48.42 3.30 -8.34
C ASN A 520 -48.91 3.91 -9.67
N THR A 521 -47.97 4.45 -10.44
CA THR A 521 -48.09 4.52 -11.90
C THR A 521 -46.99 3.63 -12.48
N SER A 522 -47.40 2.47 -12.99
CA SER A 522 -46.53 1.60 -13.80
C SER A 522 -46.29 2.29 -15.14
N SER A 523 -45.09 2.83 -15.33
CA SER A 523 -44.61 3.19 -16.67
C SER A 523 -44.05 1.93 -17.33
N LYS A 524 -44.67 1.51 -18.43
CA LYS A 524 -44.19 0.41 -19.26
C LYS A 524 -42.87 0.84 -19.90
N LEU A 525 -41.78 0.16 -19.55
CA LEU A 525 -40.45 0.40 -20.13
C LEU A 525 -40.46 -0.05 -21.60
N ASN A 526 -39.76 0.68 -22.48
CA ASN A 526 -39.68 0.36 -23.91
C ASN A 526 -38.35 -0.31 -24.31
N CYS A 527 -37.31 -0.12 -23.50
CA CYS A 527 -35.99 -0.74 -23.64
C CYS A 527 -35.33 -0.88 -22.27
N ILE A 528 -34.32 -1.75 -22.18
CA ILE A 528 -33.68 -2.09 -20.90
C ILE A 528 -32.88 -0.91 -20.32
N GLY A 529 -32.33 -0.03 -21.16
CA GLY A 529 -31.58 1.14 -20.71
C GLY A 529 -32.37 2.10 -19.82
N GLU A 530 -33.71 2.14 -19.93
CA GLU A 530 -34.54 3.01 -19.11
C GLU A 530 -34.51 2.61 -17.61
N VAL A 531 -34.15 1.36 -17.30
CA VAL A 531 -33.92 0.87 -15.92
C VAL A 531 -32.65 1.50 -15.32
N ALA A 532 -31.63 1.71 -16.15
CA ALA A 532 -30.37 2.33 -15.78
C ALA A 532 -30.36 3.87 -15.98
N GLY A 533 -31.52 4.46 -16.30
CA GLY A 533 -31.68 5.92 -16.49
C GLY A 533 -31.31 6.44 -17.88
N TYR A 534 -31.15 5.55 -18.87
CA TYR A 534 -30.81 5.92 -20.25
C TYR A 534 -32.01 5.73 -21.20
N PRO A 535 -32.17 6.60 -22.21
CA PRO A 535 -33.28 6.51 -23.15
C PRO A 535 -33.08 5.37 -24.18
N CYS A 536 -34.17 4.92 -24.81
CA CYS A 536 -34.08 4.03 -25.97
C CYS A 536 -33.50 4.77 -27.18
N CYS A 537 -32.78 4.05 -28.03
CA CYS A 537 -32.21 4.65 -29.23
C CYS A 537 -33.28 5.12 -30.21
N SER A 538 -33.03 6.29 -30.81
CA SER A 538 -33.91 6.87 -31.84
C SER A 538 -33.95 5.98 -33.08
N GLU A 539 -35.09 6.00 -33.78
CA GLU A 539 -35.28 5.25 -35.02
C GLU A 539 -34.18 5.58 -36.05
N GLY A 540 -33.41 4.58 -36.46
CA GLY A 540 -32.25 4.73 -37.35
C GLY A 540 -30.87 4.68 -36.67
N VAL A 541 -30.80 4.75 -35.34
CA VAL A 541 -29.58 4.42 -34.58
C VAL A 541 -29.62 2.93 -34.27
N ASN A 542 -28.81 2.15 -34.98
CA ASN A 542 -28.77 0.69 -34.90
C ASN A 542 -27.34 0.13 -34.81
N LYS A 543 -26.33 1.01 -34.76
CA LYS A 543 -24.93 0.61 -34.60
C LYS A 543 -24.64 0.46 -33.11
N VAL A 544 -24.28 -0.76 -32.73
CA VAL A 544 -23.79 -1.08 -31.39
C VAL A 544 -22.37 -0.53 -31.24
N TYR A 545 -22.16 0.29 -30.22
CA TYR A 545 -20.85 0.82 -29.84
C TYR A 545 -20.29 0.11 -28.62
N GLU A 546 -21.16 -0.42 -27.76
CA GLU A 546 -20.79 -1.07 -26.50
C GLU A 546 -21.86 -2.10 -26.11
N HIS A 547 -21.50 -3.09 -25.29
CA HIS A 547 -22.42 -4.08 -24.75
C HIS A 547 -22.06 -4.35 -23.28
N ASP A 548 -23.06 -4.42 -22.41
CA ASP A 548 -22.91 -4.72 -20.98
C ASP A 548 -24.07 -5.59 -20.46
N ILE A 549 -24.16 -5.74 -19.14
CA ILE A 549 -25.23 -6.51 -18.45
C ILE A 549 -26.66 -6.00 -18.70
N ASN A 550 -26.82 -4.76 -19.17
CA ASN A 550 -28.11 -4.13 -19.50
C ASN A 550 -28.40 -4.14 -21.02
N GLY A 551 -27.56 -4.79 -21.81
CA GLY A 551 -27.78 -5.05 -23.23
C GLY A 551 -26.83 -4.29 -24.17
N GLU A 552 -27.29 -4.08 -25.40
CA GLU A 552 -26.57 -3.40 -26.46
C GLU A 552 -26.80 -1.89 -26.39
N TRP A 553 -25.72 -1.13 -26.53
CA TRP A 553 -25.72 0.32 -26.42
C TRP A 553 -25.34 0.97 -27.74
N GLY A 554 -26.16 1.92 -28.16
CA GLY A 554 -25.91 2.83 -29.26
C GLY A 554 -25.57 4.22 -28.76
N TYR A 555 -24.90 5.01 -29.61
CA TYR A 555 -24.68 6.43 -29.35
C TYR A 555 -25.46 7.25 -30.38
N ASP A 556 -26.44 8.03 -29.93
CA ASP A 556 -27.22 8.91 -30.79
C ASP A 556 -26.45 10.23 -30.97
N PHE A 557 -25.68 10.33 -32.07
CA PHE A 557 -24.88 11.53 -32.39
C PHE A 557 -25.72 12.80 -32.59
N SER A 558 -26.99 12.66 -32.95
CA SER A 558 -27.88 13.82 -33.12
C SER A 558 -28.28 14.44 -31.78
N LYS A 559 -28.42 13.58 -30.74
CA LYS A 559 -28.78 13.97 -29.37
C LYS A 559 -27.57 14.02 -28.43
N LYS A 560 -26.39 13.58 -28.88
CA LYS A 560 -25.14 13.49 -28.12
C LYS A 560 -25.28 12.72 -26.80
N GLN A 561 -25.95 11.58 -26.85
CA GLN A 561 -26.21 10.76 -25.66
C GLN A 561 -26.15 9.27 -25.97
N TRP A 562 -25.80 8.48 -24.95
CA TRP A 562 -25.94 7.02 -24.96
C TRP A 562 -27.41 6.61 -24.90
N CYS A 563 -27.74 5.53 -25.59
CA CYS A 563 -29.09 5.00 -25.67
C CYS A 563 -29.07 3.47 -25.76
N SER A 564 -30.12 2.81 -25.26
CA SER A 564 -30.24 1.35 -25.30
C SER A 564 -30.92 0.89 -26.59
N LEU A 565 -30.30 -0.10 -27.24
CA LEU A 565 -30.80 -0.80 -28.42
C LEU A 565 -31.61 -2.04 -28.06
N THR A 566 -31.51 -2.52 -26.81
CA THR A 566 -32.13 -3.76 -26.36
C THR A 566 -33.60 -3.55 -25.99
N PRO A 567 -34.56 -4.15 -26.74
CA PRO A 567 -35.98 -4.02 -26.45
C PRO A 567 -36.34 -4.73 -25.15
N SER A 568 -37.22 -4.13 -24.36
CA SER A 568 -37.81 -4.83 -23.21
C SER A 568 -38.82 -5.86 -23.71
N LYS A 569 -38.55 -7.15 -23.55
CA LYS A 569 -39.57 -8.21 -23.69
C LYS A 569 -39.90 -8.78 -22.32
N GLU A 570 -41.21 -8.82 -22.03
CA GLU A 570 -41.74 -9.49 -20.84
C GLU A 570 -41.37 -10.98 -20.87
N SER A 571 -40.80 -11.46 -19.76
CA SER A 571 -40.45 -12.87 -19.52
C SER A 571 -41.73 -13.71 -19.44
N VAL A 572 -41.89 -14.69 -20.33
CA VAL A 572 -42.80 -15.80 -20.09
C VAL A 572 -41.96 -16.87 -19.39
N ASP A 573 -42.22 -17.08 -18.10
CA ASP A 573 -41.63 -18.19 -17.35
C ASP A 573 -41.87 -19.51 -18.10
N ASP A 574 -40.80 -20.22 -18.44
CA ASP A 574 -40.92 -21.60 -18.85
C ASP A 574 -41.47 -22.42 -17.68
N ALA A 575 -42.56 -23.14 -17.92
CA ALA A 575 -43.25 -23.91 -16.89
C ALA A 575 -42.39 -25.02 -16.25
N THR A 576 -41.23 -25.36 -16.85
CA THR A 576 -40.27 -26.34 -16.31
C THR A 576 -38.86 -25.92 -16.66
N CYS A 577 -38.14 -25.51 -15.62
CA CYS A 577 -36.75 -25.13 -15.68
C CYS A 577 -35.88 -26.32 -15.28
N TRP A 578 -35.10 -26.81 -16.22
CA TRP A 578 -34.40 -28.09 -16.12
C TRP A 578 -33.31 -28.12 -15.04
N SER A 579 -32.67 -26.98 -14.76
CA SER A 579 -31.60 -26.88 -13.75
C SER A 579 -32.09 -27.07 -12.32
N LYS A 580 -33.41 -26.90 -12.08
CA LYS A 580 -34.01 -27.14 -10.76
C LYS A 580 -33.91 -28.60 -10.33
N ASP A 581 -33.91 -29.53 -11.28
CA ASP A 581 -33.74 -30.96 -10.99
C ASP A 581 -32.32 -31.29 -10.46
N TYR A 582 -31.37 -30.37 -10.67
CA TYR A 582 -30.00 -30.42 -10.19
C TYR A 582 -29.73 -29.49 -9.00
N GLY A 583 -30.77 -28.85 -8.46
CA GLY A 583 -30.67 -27.94 -7.30
C GLY A 583 -30.34 -26.49 -7.63
N TYR A 584 -30.34 -26.09 -8.91
CA TYR A 584 -29.99 -24.74 -9.34
C TYR A 584 -31.21 -23.94 -9.84
N PRO A 585 -31.26 -22.61 -9.63
CA PRO A 585 -32.31 -21.76 -10.16
C PRO A 585 -32.26 -21.65 -11.70
N CYS A 586 -33.25 -20.97 -12.27
CA CYS A 586 -33.30 -20.67 -13.70
C CYS A 586 -32.64 -19.34 -13.94
N CYS A 587 -31.91 -19.22 -15.04
CA CYS A 587 -31.37 -17.94 -15.44
C CYS A 587 -32.51 -17.06 -15.95
N LYS A 588 -32.59 -15.85 -15.41
CA LYS A 588 -33.39 -14.75 -15.93
C LYS A 588 -32.76 -14.20 -17.21
N SER A 589 -31.44 -14.32 -17.34
CA SER A 589 -30.68 -13.99 -18.53
C SER A 589 -30.51 -15.17 -19.49
N CYS A 590 -30.17 -14.85 -20.74
CA CYS A 590 -29.91 -15.83 -21.80
C CYS A 590 -28.42 -16.04 -22.08
N PHE A 591 -27.56 -15.58 -21.18
CA PHE A 591 -26.11 -15.58 -21.36
C PHE A 591 -25.49 -16.90 -20.89
N VAL A 592 -24.90 -17.65 -21.82
CA VAL A 592 -24.33 -18.98 -21.56
C VAL A 592 -22.88 -18.82 -21.12
N PHE A 593 -22.59 -19.15 -19.86
CA PHE A 593 -21.24 -19.25 -19.32
C PHE A 593 -20.60 -20.60 -19.64
N GLU A 594 -21.38 -21.67 -19.64
CA GLU A 594 -20.90 -23.03 -19.86
C GLU A 594 -21.98 -23.89 -20.52
N GLU A 595 -21.61 -24.84 -21.37
CA GLU A 595 -22.53 -25.79 -21.99
C GLU A 595 -22.07 -27.23 -21.68
N THR A 596 -22.93 -27.99 -21.00
CA THR A 596 -22.66 -29.37 -20.56
C THR A 596 -23.66 -30.35 -21.20
N GLU A 597 -23.53 -31.65 -20.91
CA GLU A 597 -24.48 -32.66 -21.40
C GLU A 597 -25.90 -32.48 -20.82
N GLU A 598 -26.01 -31.82 -19.67
CA GLU A 598 -27.26 -31.53 -18.97
C GLU A 598 -27.99 -30.29 -19.51
N GLY A 599 -27.26 -29.32 -20.07
CA GLY A 599 -27.83 -28.11 -20.65
C GLY A 599 -26.86 -26.91 -20.66
N LYS A 600 -27.39 -25.75 -21.03
CA LYS A 600 -26.65 -24.48 -21.07
C LYS A 600 -26.75 -23.74 -19.73
N TRP A 601 -25.64 -23.44 -19.10
CA TRP A 601 -25.57 -22.81 -17.79
C TRP A 601 -25.23 -21.32 -17.89
N GLY A 602 -25.84 -20.52 -17.05
CA GLY A 602 -25.50 -19.12 -16.82
C GLY A 602 -25.07 -18.87 -15.38
N TYR A 603 -24.47 -17.71 -15.13
CA TYR A 603 -24.04 -17.28 -13.81
C TYR A 603 -24.55 -15.86 -13.56
N GLU A 604 -25.49 -15.70 -12.63
CA GLU A 604 -26.11 -14.43 -12.27
C GLU A 604 -26.45 -14.42 -10.78
N ASP A 605 -26.57 -13.24 -10.15
CA ASP A 605 -26.87 -13.11 -8.71
C ASP A 605 -25.95 -13.97 -7.80
N ASN A 606 -24.67 -14.11 -8.17
CA ASN A 606 -23.65 -14.95 -7.50
C ASN A 606 -24.00 -16.45 -7.39
N HIS A 607 -24.82 -16.98 -8.29
CA HIS A 607 -25.13 -18.40 -8.35
C HIS A 607 -25.21 -18.94 -9.79
N TRP A 608 -24.91 -20.23 -9.95
CA TRP A 608 -25.17 -20.95 -11.19
C TRP A 608 -26.66 -21.14 -11.43
N CYS A 609 -27.08 -21.02 -12.68
CA CYS A 609 -28.46 -21.18 -13.10
C CYS A 609 -28.56 -21.87 -14.47
N GLY A 610 -29.71 -22.48 -14.76
CA GLY A 610 -29.97 -23.09 -16.07
C GLY A 610 -30.60 -22.11 -17.04
N ILE A 611 -30.03 -21.98 -18.23
CA ILE A 611 -30.54 -21.14 -19.30
C ILE A 611 -31.88 -21.68 -19.78
N GLN A 612 -32.87 -20.79 -19.82
CA GLN A 612 -34.25 -21.12 -20.14
C GLN A 612 -34.45 -21.32 -21.65
N SER A 613 -35.44 -22.10 -22.05
CA SER A 613 -35.60 -22.52 -23.44
C SER A 613 -36.05 -21.40 -24.39
N PHE A 614 -36.55 -20.29 -23.84
CA PHE A 614 -36.83 -19.08 -24.62
C PHE A 614 -35.56 -18.33 -25.08
N CYS A 615 -34.39 -18.69 -24.54
CA CYS A 615 -33.09 -18.07 -24.82
C CYS A 615 -32.39 -18.58 -26.09
N ASN A 616 -33.15 -19.01 -27.09
CA ASN A 616 -32.66 -19.61 -28.34
C ASN A 616 -31.44 -18.91 -28.96
#